data_AF-A0A8T5LFT1-F1
#
_entry.id   AF-A0A8T5LFT1-F1
#
_cell.length_a   1.000
_cell.length_b   1.000
_cell.length_c   1.000
_cell.angle_alpha   90.00
_cell.angle_beta   90.00
_cell.angle_gamma   90.00
#
_symmetry.space_group_name_H-M   'P 1'
#
loop_
_entity.id
_entity.type
_entity.pdbx_description
1 polymer ?
#
loop_
_entity_poly.entity_id
_entity_poly.type
_entity_poly.pdbx_seq_one_letter_code
_entity_poly.pdbx_strand_id
1 'polypeptide(L)'
;ISGAIIDCFFPERKLSFIKDVSLGKYAVEKMALSDPRESKIVEGLKVLKEYVDLEDPDMMNYARFLVNESSRSYDDISQNPIFLAIKQVSILDGPEKEVATLAAKQSLGLSYDEKNAPKDYYGALMKAMEESEANQPLGILVAERASELDIPFILATSTYHHDILTQPIQDYASRNEWTLVDCGPNKEDDKASPEFWERAFRELEKKLR
;
A
#
# COMPACT_ATOMS: atom_id res chain seq x y z
N ILE A 1 8.21 32.85 -3.26
CA ILE A 1 8.45 31.53 -3.91
C ILE A 1 7.08 30.93 -4.16
N SER A 2 6.76 30.57 -5.41
CA SER A 2 5.44 30.04 -5.77
C SER A 2 5.55 28.51 -5.81
N GLY A 3 5.13 27.85 -4.73
CA GLY A 3 4.96 26.40 -4.69
C GLY A 3 3.48 26.05 -4.73
N ALA A 4 3.11 24.98 -5.43
CA ALA A 4 1.76 24.44 -5.38
C ALA A 4 1.54 23.67 -4.07
N ILE A 5 0.29 23.62 -3.61
CA ILE A 5 -0.14 22.67 -2.58
C ILE A 5 -1.03 21.66 -3.29
N ILE A 6 -0.69 20.38 -3.15
CA ILE A 6 -1.42 19.28 -3.77
C ILE A 6 -2.04 18.46 -2.64
N ASP A 7 -3.36 18.42 -2.60
CA ASP A 7 -4.07 17.50 -1.72
C ASP A 7 -4.07 16.10 -2.33
N CYS A 8 -3.78 15.09 -1.51
CA CYS A 8 -3.78 13.69 -1.94
C CYS A 8 -5.17 13.17 -2.28
N PHE A 9 -6.18 13.56 -1.49
CA PHE A 9 -7.53 13.02 -1.56
C PHE A 9 -8.50 14.13 -1.96
N PHE A 10 -9.27 13.90 -3.03
CA PHE A 10 -10.24 14.88 -3.51
C PHE A 10 -11.63 14.57 -2.98
N PRO A 11 -12.45 15.58 -2.69
CA PRO A 11 -13.83 15.36 -2.25
C PRO A 11 -14.64 14.63 -3.32
N GLU A 12 -15.57 13.79 -2.88
CA GLU A 12 -16.49 13.07 -3.75
C GLU A 12 -17.30 14.02 -4.65
N ARG A 13 -17.52 13.62 -5.90
CA ARG A 13 -18.38 14.37 -6.81
C ARG A 13 -19.83 14.26 -6.36
N LYS A 14 -20.40 15.37 -5.87
CA LYS A 14 -21.81 15.48 -5.43
C LYS A 14 -22.88 15.12 -6.49
N LEU A 15 -22.51 14.88 -7.75
CA LEU A 15 -23.44 14.77 -8.89
C LEU A 15 -23.22 13.52 -9.77
N SER A 16 -22.35 12.59 -9.36
CA SER A 16 -22.12 11.35 -10.11
C SER A 16 -22.95 10.21 -9.53
N PHE A 17 -23.84 9.62 -10.34
CA PHE A 17 -24.54 8.37 -9.98
C PHE A 17 -23.69 7.12 -10.28
N ILE A 18 -22.54 7.29 -10.93
CA ILE A 18 -21.64 6.21 -11.30
C ILE A 18 -20.37 6.39 -10.48
N LYS A 19 -20.06 5.36 -9.70
CA LYS A 19 -18.81 5.28 -8.97
C LYS A 19 -17.68 4.89 -9.91
N ASP A 20 -16.76 5.81 -10.22
CA ASP A 20 -15.56 5.56 -11.01
C ASP A 20 -14.30 5.78 -10.18
N VAL A 21 -13.66 4.66 -9.84
CA VAL A 21 -12.40 4.60 -9.08
C VAL A 21 -11.21 4.21 -9.94
N SER A 22 -11.34 4.18 -11.27
CA SER A 22 -10.31 3.66 -12.18
C SER A 22 -8.98 4.41 -12.06
N LEU A 23 -9.01 5.75 -11.98
CA LEU A 23 -7.82 6.57 -11.78
C LEU A 23 -7.20 6.36 -10.39
N GLY A 24 -8.03 6.20 -9.35
CA GLY A 24 -7.57 5.83 -8.01
C GLY A 24 -6.85 4.48 -8.00
N LYS A 25 -7.44 3.45 -8.63
CA LYS A 25 -6.82 2.12 -8.79
C LYS A 25 -5.47 2.21 -9.49
N TYR A 26 -5.39 2.96 -10.58
CA TYR A 26 -4.13 3.20 -11.29
C TYR A 26 -3.06 3.84 -10.39
N ALA A 27 -3.42 4.86 -9.61
CA ALA A 27 -2.49 5.49 -8.66
C ALA A 27 -2.00 4.51 -7.59
N VAL A 28 -2.88 3.68 -7.04
CA VAL A 28 -2.52 2.67 -6.03
C VAL A 28 -1.61 1.58 -6.60
N GLU A 29 -1.93 1.05 -7.78
CA GLU A 29 -1.08 0.07 -8.47
C GLU A 29 0.33 0.64 -8.73
N LYS A 30 0.41 1.90 -9.16
CA LYS A 30 1.69 2.57 -9.39
C LYS A 30 2.51 2.71 -8.11
N MET A 31 1.86 3.13 -7.01
CA MET A 31 2.53 3.20 -5.71
C MET A 31 3.01 1.82 -5.24
N ALA A 32 2.19 0.78 -5.38
CA ALA A 32 2.52 -0.59 -5.00
C ALA A 32 3.69 -1.16 -5.81
N LEU A 33 3.73 -0.90 -7.13
CA LEU A 33 4.81 -1.34 -8.00
C LEU A 33 6.16 -0.69 -7.67
N SER A 34 6.14 0.55 -7.18
CA SER A 34 7.35 1.25 -6.74
C SER A 34 7.86 0.81 -5.36
N ASP A 35 7.03 0.12 -4.58
CA ASP A 35 7.37 -0.28 -3.23
C ASP A 35 8.16 -1.58 -3.26
N PRO A 36 9.45 -1.60 -2.86
CA PRO A 36 10.25 -2.80 -2.94
C PRO A 36 9.73 -3.94 -2.05
N ARG A 37 9.07 -3.59 -0.94
CA ARG A 37 8.49 -4.58 -0.01
C ARG A 37 7.21 -5.15 -0.60
N GLU A 38 6.30 -4.31 -1.08
CA GLU A 38 5.05 -4.79 -1.68
C GLU A 38 5.30 -5.55 -2.97
N SER A 39 6.21 -5.07 -3.82
CA SER A 39 6.62 -5.76 -5.06
C SER A 39 7.07 -7.19 -4.77
N LYS A 40 7.92 -7.39 -3.76
CA LYS A 40 8.33 -8.72 -3.30
C LYS A 40 7.14 -9.56 -2.81
N ILE A 41 6.24 -8.97 -2.01
CA ILE A 41 5.05 -9.66 -1.51
C ILE A 41 4.18 -10.13 -2.68
N VAL A 42 3.85 -9.24 -3.61
CA VAL A 42 3.04 -9.55 -4.80
C VAL A 42 3.68 -10.64 -5.66
N GLU A 43 5.00 -10.61 -5.85
CA GLU A 43 5.72 -11.66 -6.57
C GLU A 43 5.64 -13.01 -5.85
N GLY A 44 5.87 -13.06 -4.53
CA GLY A 44 5.76 -14.30 -3.78
C GLY A 44 4.32 -14.86 -3.72
N LEU A 45 3.32 -13.99 -3.62
CA LEU A 45 1.91 -14.38 -3.67
C LEU A 45 1.53 -14.99 -5.04
N LYS A 46 2.11 -14.50 -6.14
CA LYS A 46 1.91 -15.11 -7.48
C LYS A 46 2.39 -16.56 -7.54
N VAL A 47 3.35 -16.95 -6.71
CA VAL A 47 3.81 -18.32 -6.60
C VAL A 47 2.86 -19.14 -5.73
N LEU A 48 2.53 -18.61 -4.55
CA LEU A 48 1.67 -19.30 -3.58
C LEU A 48 0.26 -19.58 -4.11
N LYS A 49 -0.32 -18.70 -4.92
CA LYS A 49 -1.66 -18.91 -5.53
C LYS A 49 -1.76 -20.18 -6.37
N GLU A 50 -0.63 -20.73 -6.84
CA GLU A 50 -0.63 -22.01 -7.56
C GLU A 50 -0.93 -23.20 -6.65
N TYR A 51 -0.73 -23.05 -5.33
CA TYR A 51 -0.76 -24.15 -4.36
C TYR A 51 -1.84 -23.98 -3.28
N VAL A 52 -2.30 -22.76 -3.02
CA VAL A 52 -3.37 -22.46 -2.05
C VAL A 52 -4.39 -21.50 -2.63
N ASP A 53 -5.56 -21.44 -1.99
CA ASP A 53 -6.58 -20.43 -2.24
C ASP A 53 -6.25 -19.14 -1.48
N LEU A 54 -5.95 -18.07 -2.23
CA LEU A 54 -5.70 -16.74 -1.68
C LEU A 54 -6.97 -15.88 -1.62
N GLU A 55 -8.14 -16.38 -2.05
CA GLU A 55 -9.42 -15.70 -1.83
C GLU A 55 -9.88 -15.83 -0.37
N ASP A 56 -9.38 -16.83 0.37
CA ASP A 56 -9.52 -16.93 1.84
C ASP A 56 -8.73 -15.80 2.54
N PRO A 57 -9.38 -14.92 3.32
CA PRO A 57 -8.72 -13.77 3.95
C PRO A 57 -7.62 -14.13 4.95
N ASP A 58 -7.78 -15.21 5.72
CA ASP A 58 -6.75 -15.64 6.68
C ASP A 58 -5.55 -16.20 5.92
N MET A 59 -5.79 -17.00 4.89
CA MET A 59 -4.74 -17.54 4.04
C MET A 59 -3.96 -16.41 3.35
N MET A 60 -4.65 -15.37 2.85
CA MET A 60 -4.00 -14.18 2.30
C MET A 60 -3.08 -13.51 3.32
N ASN A 61 -3.55 -13.29 4.55
CA ASN A 61 -2.75 -12.68 5.62
C ASN A 61 -1.51 -13.54 5.97
N TYR A 62 -1.70 -14.84 6.10
CA TYR A 62 -0.61 -15.78 6.38
C TYR A 62 0.39 -15.89 5.22
N ALA A 63 -0.09 -15.89 3.98
CA ALA A 63 0.76 -15.90 2.79
C ALA A 63 1.60 -14.62 2.71
N ARG A 64 0.99 -13.45 2.94
CA ARG A 64 1.70 -12.16 3.01
C ARG A 64 2.79 -12.17 4.09
N PHE A 65 2.49 -12.71 5.27
CA PHE A 65 3.46 -12.87 6.36
C PHE A 65 4.64 -13.77 5.94
N LEU A 66 4.37 -14.97 5.41
CA LEU A 66 5.39 -15.92 4.96
C LEU A 66 6.32 -15.32 3.89
N VAL A 67 5.74 -14.63 2.90
CA VAL A 67 6.50 -14.01 1.81
C VAL A 67 7.32 -12.82 2.31
N ASN A 68 6.80 -12.07 3.27
CA ASN A 68 7.55 -10.98 3.87
C ASN A 68 8.79 -11.49 4.63
N GLU A 69 8.66 -12.59 5.37
CA GLU A 69 9.73 -13.20 6.20
C GLU A 69 10.79 -13.96 5.41
N SER A 70 10.44 -14.58 4.28
CA SER A 70 11.41 -15.26 3.40
C SER A 70 12.41 -14.27 2.81
N SER A 71 13.67 -14.64 2.58
CA SER A 71 14.68 -13.69 2.07
C SER A 71 14.42 -13.27 0.60
N ARG A 72 15.25 -12.35 0.09
CA ARG A 72 14.96 -11.34 -0.95
C ARG A 72 14.60 -11.85 -2.37
N SER A 73 14.45 -13.14 -2.64
CA SER A 73 14.24 -13.66 -4.00
C SER A 73 13.19 -14.76 -4.12
N TYR A 74 12.66 -14.95 -5.33
CA TYR A 74 11.81 -16.11 -5.69
C TYR A 74 12.49 -17.44 -5.32
N ASP A 75 13.79 -17.53 -5.56
CA ASP A 75 14.58 -18.72 -5.25
C ASP A 75 14.50 -19.03 -3.74
N ASP A 76 14.54 -18.00 -2.89
CA ASP A 76 14.45 -18.16 -1.43
C ASP A 76 13.07 -18.63 -0.96
N ILE A 77 11.98 -18.16 -1.59
CA ILE A 77 10.62 -18.60 -1.28
C ILE A 77 10.44 -20.07 -1.70
N SER A 78 10.93 -20.42 -2.89
CA SER A 78 10.82 -21.78 -3.42
C SER A 78 11.57 -22.83 -2.58
N GLN A 79 12.62 -22.40 -1.86
CA GLN A 79 13.38 -23.25 -0.94
C GLN A 79 12.87 -23.18 0.51
N ASN A 80 11.86 -22.36 0.81
CA ASN A 80 11.30 -22.29 2.15
C ASN A 80 10.66 -23.65 2.52
N PRO A 81 11.02 -24.27 3.66
CA PRO A 81 10.48 -25.58 4.04
C PRO A 81 8.96 -25.62 4.17
N ILE A 82 8.35 -24.51 4.62
CA ILE A 82 6.89 -24.39 4.73
C ILE A 82 6.27 -24.33 3.33
N PHE A 83 6.88 -23.56 2.42
CA PHE A 83 6.43 -23.51 1.02
C PHE A 83 6.52 -24.89 0.35
N LEU A 84 7.62 -25.61 0.53
CA LEU A 84 7.80 -26.96 -0.03
C LEU A 84 6.76 -27.95 0.51
N ALA A 85 6.44 -27.88 1.80
CA ALA A 85 5.40 -28.70 2.41
C ALA A 85 4.01 -28.39 1.81
N ILE A 86 3.65 -27.11 1.69
CA ILE A 86 2.38 -26.67 1.08
C ILE A 86 2.28 -27.17 -0.37
N LYS A 87 3.35 -26.99 -1.16
CA LYS A 87 3.42 -27.48 -2.54
C LYS A 87 3.21 -28.99 -2.62
N GLN A 88 3.82 -29.76 -1.74
CA GLN A 88 3.68 -31.21 -1.75
C GLN A 88 2.25 -31.66 -1.42
N VAL A 89 1.60 -31.00 -0.46
CA VAL A 89 0.19 -31.27 -0.12
C VAL A 89 -0.72 -30.89 -1.29
N SER A 90 -0.51 -29.74 -1.94
CA SER A 90 -1.38 -29.31 -3.04
C SER A 90 -1.30 -30.22 -4.27
N ILE A 91 -0.12 -30.80 -4.55
CA ILE A 91 0.02 -31.77 -5.64
C ILE A 91 -0.87 -33.00 -5.40
N LEU A 92 -1.09 -33.38 -4.14
CA LEU A 92 -1.94 -34.52 -3.77
C LEU A 92 -3.43 -34.14 -3.75
N ASP A 93 -3.73 -32.88 -3.45
CA ASP A 93 -5.09 -32.33 -3.33
C ASP A 93 -5.75 -32.06 -4.69
N GLY A 94 -4.95 -31.85 -5.73
CA GLY A 94 -5.46 -31.57 -7.08
C GLY A 94 -5.84 -30.10 -7.27
N PRO A 95 -6.70 -29.78 -8.26
CA PRO A 95 -6.91 -28.41 -8.72
C PRO A 95 -7.70 -27.53 -7.73
N GLU A 96 -8.46 -28.13 -6.82
CA GLU A 96 -9.37 -27.43 -5.89
C GLU A 96 -8.62 -26.82 -4.68
N LYS A 97 -7.48 -27.40 -4.29
CA LYS A 97 -6.55 -26.86 -3.26
C LYS A 97 -7.17 -26.63 -1.86
N GLU A 98 -8.33 -27.21 -1.58
CA GLU A 98 -9.03 -27.02 -0.30
C GLU A 98 -8.23 -27.59 0.89
N VAL A 99 -7.75 -28.84 0.77
CA VAL A 99 -6.94 -29.51 1.81
C VAL A 99 -5.60 -28.82 1.97
N ALA A 100 -4.99 -28.40 0.86
CA ALA A 100 -3.73 -27.66 0.87
C ALA A 100 -3.87 -26.31 1.59
N THR A 101 -4.95 -25.58 1.32
CA THR A 101 -5.26 -24.30 1.98
C THR A 101 -5.50 -24.48 3.47
N LEU A 102 -6.30 -25.49 3.86
CA LEU A 102 -6.55 -25.78 5.28
C LEU A 102 -5.26 -26.15 6.02
N ALA A 103 -4.44 -27.02 5.44
CA ALA A 103 -3.16 -27.45 6.03
C ALA A 103 -2.18 -26.27 6.14
N ALA A 104 -2.12 -25.40 5.13
CA ALA A 104 -1.32 -24.18 5.13
C ALA A 104 -1.77 -23.22 6.23
N LYS A 105 -3.07 -22.95 6.36
CA LYS A 105 -3.63 -22.10 7.43
C LYS A 105 -3.28 -22.62 8.82
N GLN A 106 -3.43 -23.92 9.06
CA GLN A 106 -3.07 -24.52 10.35
C GLN A 106 -1.58 -24.38 10.65
N SER A 107 -0.72 -24.64 9.67
CA SER A 107 0.73 -24.58 9.85
C SER A 107 1.22 -23.16 10.06
N LEU A 108 0.77 -22.22 9.22
CA LEU A 108 1.19 -20.82 9.27
C LEU A 108 0.59 -20.09 10.47
N GLY A 109 -0.64 -20.41 10.85
CA GLY A 109 -1.31 -19.83 12.02
C GLY A 109 -0.57 -20.09 13.34
N LEU A 110 0.25 -21.15 13.45
CA LEU A 110 1.10 -21.40 14.62
C LEU A 110 2.29 -20.43 14.71
N SER A 111 2.73 -19.90 13.58
CA SER A 111 3.88 -18.97 13.48
C SER A 111 3.46 -17.52 13.27
N TYR A 112 2.17 -17.26 13.03
CA TYR A 112 1.66 -15.94 12.70
C TYR A 112 1.62 -15.06 13.94
N ASP A 113 2.30 -13.91 13.86
CA ASP A 113 2.23 -12.85 14.85
C ASP A 113 1.50 -11.64 14.26
N GLU A 114 0.22 -11.52 14.60
CA GLU A 114 -0.65 -10.44 14.12
C GLU A 114 -0.08 -9.04 14.42
N LYS A 115 0.64 -8.87 15.53
CA LYS A 115 1.17 -7.56 15.92
C LYS A 115 2.33 -7.12 15.03
N ASN A 116 3.08 -8.08 14.50
CA ASN A 116 4.26 -7.85 13.68
C ASN A 116 4.03 -8.16 12.19
N ALA A 117 2.85 -8.67 11.84
CA ALA A 117 2.50 -9.01 10.47
C ALA A 117 2.56 -7.78 9.54
N PRO A 118 3.03 -7.95 8.28
CA PRO A 118 2.97 -6.89 7.28
C PRO A 118 1.52 -6.48 7.05
N LYS A 119 1.17 -5.23 7.39
CA LYS A 119 -0.14 -4.68 7.06
C LYS A 119 -0.30 -4.54 5.54
N ASP A 120 -1.46 -4.91 5.02
CA ASP A 120 -1.81 -4.70 3.62
C ASP A 120 -2.35 -3.27 3.40
N TYR A 121 -1.45 -2.30 3.42
CA TYR A 121 -1.81 -0.89 3.25
C TYR A 121 -2.46 -0.61 1.88
N TYR A 122 -1.98 -1.27 0.83
CA TYR A 122 -2.49 -1.11 -0.53
C TYR A 122 -3.87 -1.74 -0.70
N GLY A 123 -4.08 -2.97 -0.20
CA GLY A 123 -5.39 -3.61 -0.17
C GLY A 123 -6.41 -2.82 0.65
N ALA A 124 -6.01 -2.27 1.80
CA ALA A 124 -6.87 -1.41 2.61
C ALA A 124 -7.28 -0.13 1.87
N LEU A 125 -6.36 0.50 1.14
CA LEU A 125 -6.66 1.67 0.32
C LEU A 125 -7.58 1.35 -0.86
N MET A 126 -7.37 0.22 -1.54
CA MET A 126 -8.28 -0.27 -2.60
C MET A 126 -9.70 -0.45 -2.08
N LYS A 127 -9.86 -1.12 -0.93
CA LYS A 127 -11.16 -1.32 -0.30
C LYS A 127 -11.81 0.01 0.10
N ALA A 128 -11.05 0.93 0.68
CA ALA A 128 -11.57 2.25 1.05
C ALA A 128 -12.05 3.05 -0.17
N MET A 129 -11.37 2.97 -1.32
CA MET A 129 -11.85 3.56 -2.57
C MET A 129 -13.15 2.93 -3.04
N GLU A 130 -13.29 1.61 -2.91
CA GLU A 130 -14.52 0.87 -3.24
C GLU A 130 -15.67 1.19 -2.29
N GLU A 131 -15.40 1.69 -1.09
CA GLU A 131 -16.39 2.23 -0.13
C GLU A 131 -16.73 3.71 -0.41
N SER A 132 -15.76 4.58 -0.69
CA SER A 132 -15.98 5.98 -1.08
C SER A 132 -15.00 6.49 -2.14
N GLU A 133 -15.50 7.21 -3.16
CA GLU A 133 -14.63 7.86 -4.16
C GLU A 133 -13.70 8.93 -3.56
N ALA A 134 -14.06 9.49 -2.41
CA ALA A 134 -13.24 10.49 -1.74
C ALA A 134 -11.87 9.94 -1.32
N ASN A 135 -11.76 8.62 -1.17
CA ASN A 135 -10.53 7.92 -0.79
C ASN A 135 -9.56 7.72 -1.97
N GLN A 136 -9.85 8.24 -3.17
CA GLN A 136 -8.92 8.11 -4.29
C GLN A 136 -7.69 8.99 -4.10
N PRO A 137 -6.46 8.45 -4.13
CA PRO A 137 -5.22 9.20 -3.90
C PRO A 137 -4.76 9.93 -5.17
N LEU A 138 -5.67 10.62 -5.88
CA LEU A 138 -5.38 11.20 -7.20
C LEU A 138 -4.31 12.30 -7.13
N GLY A 139 -4.07 12.90 -5.95
CA GLY A 139 -3.01 13.89 -5.77
C GLY A 139 -1.63 13.33 -6.04
N ILE A 140 -1.43 12.01 -5.92
CA ILE A 140 -0.19 11.34 -6.36
C ILE A 140 0.07 11.59 -7.85
N LEU A 141 -0.94 11.42 -8.70
CA LEU A 141 -0.79 11.60 -10.14
C LEU A 141 -0.47 13.06 -10.50
N VAL A 142 -1.06 14.01 -9.75
CA VAL A 142 -0.78 15.44 -9.91
C VAL A 142 0.64 15.77 -9.44
N ALA A 143 1.08 15.19 -8.32
CA ALA A 143 2.42 15.37 -7.77
C ALA A 143 3.52 14.82 -8.69
N GLU A 144 3.32 13.64 -9.27
CA GLU A 144 4.23 13.11 -10.30
C GLU A 144 4.34 14.07 -11.48
N ARG A 145 3.19 14.53 -12.00
CA ARG A 145 3.20 15.43 -13.14
C ARG A 145 3.85 16.78 -12.81
N ALA A 146 3.66 17.30 -11.60
CA ALA A 146 4.34 18.50 -11.13
C ALA A 146 5.86 18.28 -11.04
N SER A 147 6.28 17.13 -10.50
CA SER A 147 7.69 16.73 -10.39
C SER A 147 8.35 16.62 -11.77
N GLU A 148 7.69 16.00 -12.75
CA GLU A 148 8.18 15.89 -14.14
C GLU A 148 8.35 17.24 -14.84
N LEU A 149 7.60 18.25 -14.40
CA LEU A 149 7.60 19.60 -14.96
C LEU A 149 8.47 20.58 -14.15
N ASP A 150 9.24 20.07 -13.18
CA ASP A 150 10.03 20.87 -12.23
C ASP A 150 9.20 21.94 -11.50
N ILE A 151 7.91 21.67 -11.29
CA ILE A 151 7.02 22.56 -10.55
C ILE A 151 7.20 22.26 -9.06
N PRO A 152 7.58 23.26 -8.24
CA PRO A 152 7.74 23.05 -6.80
C PRO A 152 6.39 22.81 -6.13
N PHE A 153 6.27 21.79 -5.29
CA PHE A 153 5.02 21.52 -4.56
C PHE A 153 5.25 20.98 -3.14
N ILE A 154 4.21 21.11 -2.33
CA ILE A 154 4.02 20.39 -1.07
C ILE A 154 2.83 19.45 -1.26
N LEU A 155 3.04 18.17 -1.00
CA LEU A 155 1.97 17.17 -0.96
C LEU A 155 1.36 17.17 0.45
N ALA A 156 0.04 17.10 0.54
CA ALA A 156 -0.68 17.02 1.81
C ALA A 156 -1.56 15.78 1.82
N THR A 157 -1.34 14.88 2.78
CA THR A 157 -2.32 13.84 3.09
C THR A 157 -3.46 14.52 3.84
N SER A 158 -4.59 14.75 3.15
CA SER A 158 -5.77 15.49 3.63
C SER A 158 -6.05 15.34 5.13
N THR A 159 -6.54 16.40 5.78
CA THR A 159 -6.82 16.48 7.22
C THR A 159 -7.95 15.55 7.72
N TYR A 160 -8.49 14.65 6.90
CA TYR A 160 -9.66 13.82 7.23
C TYR A 160 -9.42 12.31 7.16
N HIS A 161 -8.29 11.85 6.60
CA HIS A 161 -8.01 10.44 6.38
C HIS A 161 -6.73 10.09 7.15
N HIS A 162 -6.86 9.57 8.39
CA HIS A 162 -5.70 9.30 9.26
C HIS A 162 -5.69 7.86 9.70
N ASP A 163 -5.28 6.99 8.79
CA ASP A 163 -5.31 5.56 9.05
C ASP A 163 -4.32 4.82 8.14
N ILE A 164 -4.44 3.49 8.12
CA ILE A 164 -3.80 2.58 7.16
C ILE A 164 -3.83 3.08 5.69
N LEU A 165 -4.72 4.02 5.35
CA LEU A 165 -4.90 4.59 4.01
C LEU A 165 -3.80 5.58 3.57
N THR A 166 -3.12 6.26 4.49
CA THR A 166 -2.11 7.28 4.14
C THR A 166 -0.69 6.74 4.08
N GLN A 167 -0.42 5.60 4.71
CA GLN A 167 0.92 5.00 4.69
C GLN A 167 1.46 4.77 3.26
N PRO A 168 0.67 4.25 2.29
CA PRO A 168 1.13 4.11 0.91
C PRO A 168 1.63 5.42 0.29
N ILE A 169 0.96 6.52 0.61
CA ILE A 169 1.28 7.86 0.11
C ILE A 169 2.56 8.39 0.77
N GLN A 170 2.68 8.22 2.09
CA GLN A 170 3.87 8.65 2.83
C GLN A 170 5.12 7.96 2.31
N ASP A 171 5.05 6.64 2.15
CA ASP A 171 6.17 5.83 1.67
C ASP A 171 6.52 6.19 0.22
N TYR A 172 5.52 6.42 -0.63
CA TYR A 172 5.73 6.85 -2.02
C TYR A 172 6.38 8.23 -2.11
N ALA A 173 5.86 9.22 -1.36
CA ALA A 173 6.40 10.57 -1.34
C ALA A 173 7.85 10.59 -0.82
N SER A 174 8.15 9.80 0.22
CA SER A 174 9.50 9.64 0.77
C SER A 174 10.47 9.10 -0.27
N ARG A 175 10.10 8.03 -1.00
CA ARG A 175 10.92 7.44 -2.06
C ARG A 175 11.22 8.41 -3.21
N ASN A 176 10.29 9.32 -3.50
CA ASN A 176 10.44 10.34 -4.54
C ASN A 176 11.03 11.65 -3.99
N GLU A 177 11.48 11.67 -2.74
CA GLU A 177 12.01 12.86 -2.07
C GLU A 177 11.06 14.06 -2.11
N TRP A 178 9.75 13.82 -2.12
CA TRP A 178 8.76 14.89 -2.13
C TRP A 178 8.59 15.48 -0.74
N THR A 179 8.26 16.78 -0.71
CA THR A 179 7.93 17.45 0.54
C THR A 179 6.48 17.11 0.90
N LEU A 180 6.29 16.39 2.00
CA LEU A 180 4.98 15.94 2.48
C LEU A 180 4.66 16.61 3.82
N VAL A 181 3.44 17.14 3.93
CA VAL A 181 2.80 17.45 5.21
C VAL A 181 1.86 16.30 5.52
N ASP A 182 2.28 15.48 6.48
CA ASP A 182 1.46 14.39 7.00
C ASP A 182 0.70 14.85 8.24
N CYS A 183 -0.62 14.74 8.22
CA CYS A 183 -1.44 14.89 9.40
C CYS A 183 -1.53 13.51 10.06
N GLY A 184 -0.91 13.33 11.23
CA GLY A 184 -0.80 12.01 11.86
C GLY A 184 -2.06 11.64 12.66
N PRO A 185 -2.27 10.34 12.96
CA PRO A 185 -3.40 9.91 13.79
C PRO A 185 -3.33 10.50 15.20
N ASN A 186 -4.47 10.99 15.71
CA ASN A 186 -4.64 11.67 17.01
C ASN A 186 -3.85 12.99 17.17
N LYS A 187 -3.37 13.56 16.07
CA LYS A 187 -2.66 14.85 15.97
C LYS A 187 -3.06 15.58 14.69
N GLU A 188 -4.30 15.36 14.25
CA GLU A 188 -4.84 15.83 12.99
C GLU A 188 -4.69 17.36 12.87
N ASP A 189 -4.99 18.07 13.95
CA ASP A 189 -4.86 19.53 14.05
C ASP A 189 -3.43 19.99 14.43
N ASP A 190 -2.67 19.17 15.17
CA ASP A 190 -1.32 19.51 15.64
C ASP A 190 -0.30 19.57 14.49
N LYS A 191 -0.44 18.68 13.48
CA LYS A 191 0.44 18.64 12.30
C LYS A 191 -0.08 19.42 11.09
N ALA A 192 -1.36 19.77 11.07
CA ALA A 192 -1.90 20.80 10.18
C ALA A 192 -1.62 22.23 10.69
N SER A 193 -0.88 22.37 11.79
CA SER A 193 -0.54 23.66 12.37
C SER A 193 0.41 24.47 11.49
N PRO A 194 0.41 25.82 11.60
CA PRO A 194 1.28 26.69 10.82
C PRO A 194 2.76 26.31 10.88
N GLU A 195 3.24 25.71 11.97
CA GLU A 195 4.65 25.34 12.17
C GLU A 195 5.10 24.23 11.22
N PHE A 196 4.25 23.22 10.98
CA PHE A 196 4.57 22.14 10.04
C PHE A 196 4.51 22.62 8.59
N TRP A 197 3.54 23.48 8.27
CA TRP A 197 3.48 24.16 6.97
C TRP A 197 4.71 25.04 6.76
N GLU A 198 5.11 25.84 7.75
CA GLU A 198 6.31 26.67 7.66
C GLU A 198 7.56 25.81 7.43
N ARG A 199 7.70 24.69 8.16
CA ARG A 199 8.78 23.73 7.92
C ARG A 199 8.76 23.18 6.49
N ALA A 200 7.60 22.76 5.99
CA ALA A 200 7.45 22.24 4.63
C ALA A 200 7.81 23.30 3.58
N PHE A 201 7.36 24.54 3.76
CA PHE A 201 7.76 25.67 2.90
C PHE A 201 9.26 25.89 2.94
N ARG A 202 9.90 25.94 4.11
CA ARG A 202 11.36 26.10 4.23
C ARG A 202 12.13 24.97 3.54
N GLU A 203 11.68 23.73 3.66
CA GLU A 203 12.29 22.59 2.94
C GLU A 203 12.12 22.72 1.42
N LEU A 204 10.94 23.17 0.96
CA LEU A 204 10.73 23.47 -0.46
C LEU A 204 11.67 24.57 -0.95
N GLU A 205 11.84 25.65 -0.18
CA GLU A 205 12.74 26.76 -0.54
C GLU A 205 14.20 26.30 -0.65
N LYS A 206 14.65 25.36 0.18
CA LYS A 206 16.01 24.79 0.11
C LYS A 206 16.24 24.01 -1.19
N LYS A 207 15.25 23.25 -1.65
CA LYS A 207 15.35 22.45 -2.89
C LYS A 207 15.40 23.30 -4.16
N LEU A 208 15.00 24.56 -4.08
CA LEU A 208 14.97 25.50 -5.21
C LEU A 208 16.21 26.40 -5.33
N ARG A 209 17.17 26.26 -4.42
CA ARG A 209 18.44 27.00 -4.42
C ARG A 209 19.59 26.10 -4.84
#